data_AF-A0A7J3BDU2-F1
#
_entry.id   AF-A0A7J3BDU2-F1
#
_cell.length_a   1.000
_cell.length_b   1.000
_cell.length_c   1.000
_cell.angle_alpha   90.00
_cell.angle_beta   90.00
_cell.angle_gamma   90.00
#
_symmetry.space_group_name_H-M   'P 1'
#
loop_
_entity.id
_entity.type
_entity.pdbx_description
1 polymer ?
#
loop_
_entity_poly.entity_id
_entity_poly.type
_entity_poly.pdbx_seq_one_letter_code
_entity_poly.pdbx_strand_id
1 'polypeptide(L)'
;MSIGLASSTEGSNGLQFSVRLCSDRAAYEVRLGRRWLDLETLVERAEASKLFVAVLKTRHLIVLRSLQGAEVTASSDGRMLVRRVSDEDEARQVASQLLSSLVTA
;
A
#
# COMPACT_ATOMS: atom_id res chain seq x y z
N MET A 1 -31.89 -1.97 -7.05
CA MET A 1 -30.61 -1.37 -7.49
C MET A 1 -30.36 -0.17 -6.60
N SER A 2 -29.37 -0.26 -5.70
CA SER A 2 -29.02 0.85 -4.81
C SER A 2 -27.50 0.88 -4.65
N ILE A 3 -26.88 1.74 -5.46
CA ILE A 3 -25.77 2.66 -5.15
C ILE A 3 -24.87 2.29 -3.97
N GLY A 4 -23.62 1.98 -4.30
CA GLY A 4 -22.52 1.85 -3.35
C GLY A 4 -22.26 3.16 -2.62
N LEU A 5 -22.27 3.09 -1.29
CA LEU A 5 -21.73 4.13 -0.43
C LEU A 5 -20.22 3.96 -0.37
N ALA A 6 -19.50 4.80 -1.11
CA ALA A 6 -18.16 5.19 -0.74
C ALA A 6 -18.26 5.90 0.62
N SER A 7 -17.83 5.24 1.70
CA SER A 7 -17.56 5.93 2.95
C SER A 7 -16.12 6.43 2.90
N SER A 8 -15.98 7.71 2.57
CA SER A 8 -14.75 8.48 2.65
C SER A 8 -14.88 9.45 3.81
N THR A 9 -14.03 9.29 4.82
CA THR A 9 -13.59 10.26 5.85
C THR A 9 -12.70 9.46 6.81
N GLU A 10 -11.49 9.85 7.21
CA GLU A 10 -11.09 11.14 7.77
C GLU A 10 -9.63 11.50 7.43
N GLY A 11 -9.34 12.81 7.50
CA GLY A 11 -8.06 13.40 7.13
C GLY A 11 -6.93 13.12 8.13
N SER A 12 -5.78 12.79 7.58
CA SER A 12 -4.46 13.19 8.04
C SER A 12 -3.68 13.60 6.79
N ASN A 13 -2.64 14.43 6.90
CA ASN A 13 -1.74 14.74 5.78
C ASN A 13 -1.13 13.42 5.26
N GLY A 14 -1.86 12.76 4.38
CA GLY A 14 -1.70 11.37 4.01
C GLY A 14 -2.10 11.24 2.56
N LEU A 15 -1.34 10.46 1.80
CA LEU A 15 -1.63 10.26 0.39
C LEU A 15 -3.02 9.65 0.24
N GLN A 16 -3.89 10.27 -0.55
CA GLN A 16 -5.18 9.66 -0.86
C GLN A 16 -4.95 8.38 -1.66
N PHE A 17 -5.58 7.29 -1.21
CA PHE A 17 -5.56 6.01 -1.90
C PHE A 17 -6.91 5.30 -1.78
N SER A 18 -7.12 4.31 -2.65
CA SER A 18 -8.27 3.40 -2.59
C SER A 18 -7.80 1.96 -2.43
N VAL A 19 -8.61 1.13 -1.78
CA VAL A 19 -8.37 -0.30 -1.59
C VAL A 19 -9.51 -1.06 -2.25
N ARG A 20 -9.20 -2.11 -3.02
CA ARG A 20 -10.20 -2.99 -3.65
C ARG A 20 -9.71 -4.43 -3.66
N LEU A 21 -10.58 -5.38 -3.36
CA LEU A 21 -10.27 -6.79 -3.52
C LEU A 21 -10.11 -7.13 -5.01
N CYS A 22 -9.01 -7.80 -5.37
CA CYS A 22 -8.80 -8.30 -6.73
C CYS A 22 -9.84 -9.37 -7.08
N SER A 23 -10.17 -9.53 -8.36
CA SER A 23 -11.18 -10.50 -8.82
C SER A 23 -10.83 -11.95 -8.46
N ASP A 24 -9.55 -12.27 -8.36
CA ASP A 24 -9.04 -13.58 -7.93
C ASP A 24 -9.10 -13.80 -6.42
N ARG A 25 -9.48 -12.78 -5.65
CA ARG A 25 -9.55 -12.76 -4.18
C ARG A 25 -8.23 -13.11 -3.49
N ALA A 26 -7.10 -13.02 -4.20
CA ALA A 26 -5.79 -13.41 -3.70
C ALA A 26 -4.96 -12.21 -3.19
N ALA A 27 -5.43 -10.99 -3.43
CA ALA A 27 -4.80 -9.74 -3.04
C ALA A 27 -5.81 -8.60 -2.96
N TYR A 28 -5.46 -7.56 -2.20
CA TYR A 28 -6.10 -6.26 -2.27
C TYR A 28 -5.24 -5.32 -3.12
N GLU A 29 -5.81 -4.75 -4.18
CA GLU A 29 -5.20 -3.67 -4.96
C GLU A 29 -5.34 -2.36 -4.19
N VAL A 30 -4.22 -1.69 -3.99
CA VAL A 30 -4.15 -0.33 -3.46
C VAL A 30 -3.71 0.60 -4.58
N ARG A 31 -4.51 1.63 -4.85
CA ARG A 31 -4.20 2.64 -5.87
C ARG A 31 -4.04 4.00 -5.23
N LEU A 32 -2.87 4.60 -5.43
CA LEU A 32 -2.62 5.98 -5.06
C LEU A 32 -3.37 6.92 -6.00
N GLY A 33 -3.82 8.07 -5.48
CA GLY A 33 -4.39 9.14 -6.32
C GLY A 33 -3.37 9.76 -7.29
N ARG A 34 -2.08 9.53 -7.06
CA ARG A 34 -0.97 9.97 -7.92
C ARG A 34 -0.51 8.85 -8.87
N ARG A 35 -0.17 9.23 -10.09
CA ARG A 35 0.24 8.33 -11.19
C ARG A 35 1.64 7.70 -11.04
N TRP A 36 2.43 8.15 -10.08
CA TRP A 36 3.82 7.69 -9.90
C TRP A 36 4.11 7.48 -8.42
N LEU A 37 4.87 6.41 -8.15
CA LEU A 37 5.43 6.09 -6.84
C LEU A 37 6.94 5.99 -6.94
N ASP A 38 7.64 6.81 -6.16
CA ASP A 38 9.08 6.70 -6.01
C ASP A 38 9.40 5.46 -5.17
N LEU A 39 9.80 4.40 -5.86
CA LEU A 39 10.11 3.10 -5.25
C LEU A 39 11.39 3.14 -4.41
N GLU A 40 12.33 4.04 -4.71
CA GLU A 40 13.58 4.15 -3.97
C GLU A 40 13.31 4.77 -2.60
N THR A 41 12.67 5.94 -2.59
CA THR A 41 12.22 6.59 -1.36
C THR A 41 11.32 5.66 -0.54
N LEU A 42 10.45 4.88 -1.20
CA LEU A 42 9.58 3.92 -0.52
C LEU A 42 10.36 2.84 0.23
N VAL A 43 11.36 2.23 -0.40
CA VAL A 43 12.19 1.20 0.25
C VAL A 43 12.96 1.81 1.41
N GLU A 44 13.61 2.94 1.21
CA GLU A 44 14.41 3.60 2.25
C GLU A 44 13.58 3.93 3.49
N ARG A 45 12.38 4.50 3.29
CA ARG A 45 11.46 4.84 4.39
C ARG A 45 10.88 3.60 5.05
N ALA A 46 10.54 2.58 4.27
CA ALA A 46 10.05 1.30 4.78
C ALA A 46 11.08 0.62 5.69
N GLU A 47 12.33 0.52 5.25
CA GLU A 47 13.42 -0.07 6.04
C GLU A 47 13.77 0.78 7.26
N ALA A 48 13.80 2.11 7.13
CA ALA A 48 14.03 3.02 8.25
C ALA A 48 12.97 2.90 9.35
N SER A 49 11.71 2.59 8.99
CA SER A 49 10.64 2.36 9.96
C SER A 49 10.82 1.08 10.78
N LYS A 50 11.65 0.13 10.30
CA LYS A 50 11.80 -1.24 10.83
C LYS A 50 10.51 -2.07 10.88
N LEU A 51 9.42 -1.58 10.28
CA LEU A 51 8.15 -2.31 10.18
C LEU A 51 8.10 -3.21 8.95
N PHE A 52 8.95 -2.93 7.97
CA PHE A 52 9.02 -3.62 6.69
C PHE A 52 10.46 -3.98 6.35
N VAL A 53 10.62 -5.08 5.61
CA VAL A 53 11.90 -5.50 5.02
C VAL A 53 11.71 -5.67 3.52
N ALA A 54 12.66 -5.18 2.72
CA ALA A 54 12.67 -5.43 1.28
C ALA A 54 13.07 -6.88 1.00
N VAL A 55 12.18 -7.60 0.32
CA VAL A 55 12.41 -9.00 -0.12
C VAL A 55 12.95 -9.02 -1.55
N LEU A 56 12.48 -8.09 -2.38
CA LEU A 56 12.91 -7.93 -3.77
C LEU A 56 12.92 -6.44 -4.13
N LYS A 57 14.01 -5.98 -4.74
CA LYS A 57 14.10 -4.63 -5.31
C LYS A 57 14.51 -4.74 -6.78
N THR A 58 13.70 -4.19 -7.67
CA THR A 58 14.01 -4.01 -9.08
C THR A 58 13.74 -2.55 -9.48
N ARG A 59 14.11 -2.17 -10.69
CA ARG A 59 13.83 -0.82 -11.21
C ARG A 59 12.33 -0.50 -11.31
N HIS A 60 11.49 -1.51 -11.53
CA HIS A 60 10.07 -1.30 -11.86
C HIS A 60 9.11 -1.73 -10.74
N LEU A 61 9.60 -2.53 -9.80
CA LEU A 61 8.80 -3.17 -8.78
C LEU A 61 9.64 -3.45 -7.53
N ILE A 62 9.01 -3.32 -6.37
CA ILE A 62 9.55 -3.75 -5.09
C ILE A 62 8.58 -4.74 -4.43
N VAL A 63 9.12 -5.66 -3.63
CA VAL A 63 8.35 -6.50 -2.72
C VAL A 63 8.84 -6.22 -1.30
N LEU A 64 7.93 -5.81 -0.44
CA LEU A 64 8.15 -5.58 0.98
C LEU A 64 7.38 -6.63 1.79
N ARG A 65 7.92 -7.01 2.93
CA ARG A 65 7.21 -7.85 3.90
C ARG A 65 7.13 -7.13 5.24
N SER A 66 5.94 -7.04 5.82
CA SER A 66 5.75 -6.49 7.15
C SER A 66 6.17 -7.51 8.22
N LEU A 67 6.44 -7.02 9.43
CA LEU A 67 6.71 -7.88 10.60
C LEU A 67 5.54 -8.81 10.93
N GLN A 68 4.30 -8.39 10.66
CA GLN A 68 3.10 -9.21 10.84
C GLN A 68 2.91 -10.26 9.73
N GLY A 69 3.76 -10.25 8.69
CA GLY A 69 3.74 -11.25 7.62
C GLY A 69 2.96 -10.85 6.37
N ALA A 70 2.37 -9.65 6.34
CA ALA A 70 1.75 -9.09 5.14
C ALA A 70 2.81 -8.84 4.06
N GLU A 71 2.43 -9.04 2.81
CA GLU A 71 3.32 -8.87 1.66
C GLU A 71 2.78 -7.75 0.77
N VAL A 72 3.64 -6.78 0.45
CA VAL A 72 3.29 -5.63 -0.38
C VAL A 72 4.15 -5.64 -1.62
N THR A 73 3.52 -5.76 -2.79
CA THR A 73 4.19 -5.54 -4.07
C THR A 73 3.85 -4.13 -4.53
N ALA A 74 4.82 -3.25 -4.72
CA ALA A 74 4.60 -1.89 -5.21
C ALA A 74 5.26 -1.69 -6.57
N SER A 75 4.56 -1.02 -7.48
CA SER A 75 5.00 -0.72 -8.84
C SER A 75 5.17 0.79 -9.02
N SER A 76 6.06 1.19 -9.94
CA SER A 76 6.36 2.61 -10.18
C SER A 76 5.15 3.42 -10.69
N ASP A 77 4.12 2.74 -11.21
CA ASP A 77 2.88 3.35 -11.71
C ASP A 77 1.87 3.70 -10.60
N GLY A 78 2.25 3.58 -9.33
CA GLY A 78 1.40 3.94 -8.19
C GLY A 78 0.41 2.86 -7.78
N ARG A 79 0.50 1.66 -8.36
CA ARG A 79 -0.25 0.48 -7.89
C ARG A 79 0.54 -0.29 -6.84
N MET A 80 -0.18 -0.81 -5.86
CA MET A 80 0.33 -1.79 -4.93
C MET A 80 -0.63 -2.96 -4.79
N LEU A 81 -0.09 -4.15 -4.53
CA LEU A 81 -0.85 -5.34 -4.17
C LEU A 81 -0.49 -5.72 -2.74
N VAL A 82 -1.48 -5.84 -1.89
CA VAL A 82 -1.33 -6.31 -0.50
C VAL A 82 -1.87 -7.73 -0.40
N ARG A 83 -1.03 -8.65 0.07
CA ARG A 83 -1.32 -10.07 0.21
C ARG A 83 -1.04 -10.53 1.64
N ARG A 84 -1.51 -11.74 1.97
CA ARG A 84 -1.36 -12.35 3.30
C ARG A 84 -1.98 -11.48 4.39
N VAL A 85 -3.17 -10.97 4.09
CA VAL A 85 -4.03 -10.18 4.98
C VAL A 85 -5.42 -10.83 4.98
N SER A 86 -6.14 -10.64 6.07
CA SER A 86 -7.42 -11.31 6.36
C SER A 86 -8.60 -10.60 5.71
N ASP A 87 -8.55 -9.26 5.64
CA ASP A 87 -9.65 -8.41 5.17
C ASP A 87 -9.15 -7.08 4.58
N GLU A 88 -10.11 -6.26 4.10
CA GLU A 88 -9.84 -4.94 3.51
C GLU A 88 -9.27 -3.95 4.54
N ASP A 89 -9.70 -4.05 5.80
CA ASP A 89 -9.28 -3.13 6.86
C ASP A 89 -7.80 -3.35 7.21
N GLU A 90 -7.38 -4.62 7.31
CA GLU A 90 -5.96 -4.97 7.46
C GLU A 90 -5.15 -4.49 6.26
N ALA A 91 -5.64 -4.69 5.04
CA ALA A 91 -4.97 -4.20 3.83
C ALA A 91 -4.81 -2.66 3.85
N ARG A 92 -5.84 -1.94 4.27
CA ARG A 92 -5.83 -0.48 4.41
C ARG A 92 -4.87 -0.02 5.50
N GLN A 93 -4.78 -0.75 6.61
CA GLN A 93 -3.83 -0.46 7.68
C GLN A 93 -2.38 -0.62 7.21
N VAL A 94 -2.06 -1.73 6.53
CA VAL A 94 -0.73 -1.98 5.96
C VAL A 94 -0.36 -0.89 4.95
N ALA A 95 -1.27 -0.54 4.05
CA ALA A 95 -1.06 0.55 3.09
C ALA A 95 -0.83 1.89 3.79
N SER A 96 -1.63 2.22 4.80
CA SER A 96 -1.50 3.46 5.57
C SER A 96 -0.15 3.55 6.29
N GLN A 97 0.30 2.47 6.92
CA GLN A 97 1.60 2.41 7.60
C GLN A 97 2.77 2.61 6.63
N LEU A 98 2.68 1.99 5.46
CA LEU A 98 3.71 2.14 4.44
C LEU A 98 3.73 3.55 3.85
N LEU A 99 2.56 4.11 3.53
CA LEU A 99 2.44 5.40 2.85
C LEU A 99 2.63 6.61 3.78
N SER A 100 2.32 6.48 5.07
CA SER A 100 2.59 7.55 6.05
C SER A 100 4.08 7.86 6.15
N SER A 101 4.94 6.86 5.92
CA SER A 101 6.40 7.04 5.86
C SER A 101 6.87 7.90 4.68
N LEU A 102 6.03 8.07 3.65
CA LEU A 102 6.30 8.90 2.47
C LEU A 102 5.84 10.35 2.61
N VAL A 103 4.99 10.65 3.59
CA VAL A 103 4.50 12.02 3.81
C VAL A 103 5.32 12.63 4.92
N THR A 104 6.38 13.34 4.55
CA THR A 104 7.07 14.27 5.46
C THR A 104 6.67 15.70 5.09
N ALA A 105 6.35 16.48 6.12
CA ALA A 105 6.07 17.91 6.08
C ALA A 105 7.26 18.75 5.57
#